data_AF-A0A653BJ53-F1
#
_entry.id   AF-A0A653BJ53-F1
#
_cell.length_a   1.000
_cell.length_b   1.000
_cell.length_c   1.000
_cell.angle_alpha   90.00
_cell.angle_beta   90.00
_cell.angle_gamma   90.00
#
_symmetry.space_group_name_H-M   'P 1'
#
loop_
_entity.id
_entity.type
_entity.pdbx_description
1 polymer ?
#
loop_
_entity_poly.entity_id
_entity_poly.type
_entity_poly.pdbx_seq_one_letter_code
_entity_poly.pdbx_strand_id
1 'polypeptide(L)'
;MIHFKISLQSCDQSLLVDITDAVNAEAGAVLNDETLYRDFVKDGRTWGCVCPFELCVRKCNSSDIRELNLTFHRGTVLDKSVNSSDVHFLYGSKCKEPNSFLFQPDPEERVYLQTNGALLVEGLGTFSVLQYCIHEVDGEILTFVCGSEVEEVIVNPE
;
A
#
# COMPACT_ATOMS: atom_id res chain seq x y z
N MET A 1 7.77 -21.76 26.18
CA MET A 1 8.46 -20.53 25.75
C MET A 1 8.55 -20.61 24.23
N ILE A 2 7.69 -19.88 23.51
CA ILE A 2 7.61 -19.93 22.04
C ILE A 2 8.63 -18.92 21.50
N HIS A 3 9.67 -19.41 20.83
CA HIS A 3 10.62 -18.55 20.13
C HIS A 3 10.04 -18.22 18.75
N PHE A 4 9.49 -17.02 18.58
CA PHE A 4 9.17 -16.49 17.27
C PHE A 4 10.48 -16.11 16.56
N LYS A 5 10.91 -16.91 15.58
CA LYS A 5 11.95 -16.52 14.62
C LYS A 5 11.31 -15.53 13.64
N ILE A 6 11.30 -14.24 14.00
CA ILE A 6 10.89 -13.18 13.09
C ILE A 6 12.03 -12.99 12.09
N SER A 7 11.86 -13.53 10.88
CA SER A 7 12.76 -13.24 9.75
C SER A 7 12.72 -11.74 9.48
N LEU A 8 13.85 -11.05 9.65
CA LEU A 8 13.97 -9.60 9.49
C LEU A 8 13.93 -9.23 7.99
N GLN A 9 12.74 -9.14 7.40
CA GLN A 9 12.62 -8.49 6.10
C GLN A 9 12.78 -6.97 6.30
N SER A 10 13.71 -6.36 5.57
CA SER A 10 13.90 -4.90 5.59
C SER A 10 12.63 -4.23 5.09
N CYS A 11 12.11 -3.31 5.89
CA CYS A 11 10.93 -2.54 5.52
C CYS A 11 11.35 -1.30 4.74
N ASP A 12 10.66 -1.05 3.64
CA ASP A 12 10.89 0.16 2.85
C ASP A 12 10.58 1.39 3.71
N GLN A 13 11.41 2.43 3.61
CA GLN A 13 11.20 3.65 4.39
C GLN A 13 9.84 4.31 4.11
N SER A 14 9.29 4.09 2.92
CA SER A 14 7.98 4.62 2.51
C SER A 14 6.79 3.86 3.12
N LEU A 15 7.04 2.73 3.78
CA LEU A 15 6.04 1.92 4.49
C LEU A 15 6.09 2.13 6.00
N LEU A 16 6.96 3.03 6.45
CA LEU A 16 7.13 3.32 7.86
C LEU A 16 6.03 4.25 8.34
N VAL A 17 5.50 3.92 9.50
CA VAL A 17 4.46 4.67 10.17
C VAL A 17 4.98 5.09 11.53
N ASP A 18 4.65 6.30 11.94
CA ASP A 18 4.97 6.80 13.28
C ASP A 18 4.09 6.06 14.30
N ILE A 19 4.74 5.30 15.17
CA ILE A 19 4.14 4.48 16.23
C ILE A 19 4.64 4.93 17.61
N THR A 20 5.05 6.19 17.73
CA THR A 20 5.60 6.74 18.99
C THR A 20 4.64 6.59 20.17
N ASP A 21 3.34 6.70 19.93
CA ASP A 21 2.29 6.61 20.97
C ASP A 21 1.86 5.16 21.29
N ALA A 22 2.41 4.16 20.61
CA ALA A 22 2.09 2.76 20.87
C ALA A 22 2.83 2.22 22.10
N VAL A 23 2.25 1.21 22.76
CA VAL A 23 2.72 0.69 24.06
C VAL A 23 4.01 -0.09 23.86
N ASN A 24 5.11 0.34 24.49
CA ASN A 24 6.38 -0.38 24.41
C ASN A 24 6.28 -1.78 25.06
N ALA A 25 6.51 -2.83 24.28
CA ALA A 25 6.76 -4.17 24.81
C ALA A 25 8.29 -4.33 25.05
N GLU A 26 8.67 -5.11 26.06
CA GLU A 26 10.10 -5.37 26.31
C GLU A 26 10.74 -6.04 25.08
N ALA A 27 11.95 -5.59 24.72
CA ALA A 27 12.83 -6.10 23.64
C ALA A 27 12.66 -5.54 22.20
N GLY A 28 12.52 -4.22 22.03
CA GLY A 28 12.61 -3.58 20.70
C GLY A 28 11.46 -3.96 19.79
N ALA A 29 10.29 -4.08 20.40
CA ALA A 29 9.04 -4.35 19.74
C ALA A 29 7.95 -3.52 20.41
N VAL A 30 7.09 -2.93 19.60
CA VAL A 30 6.06 -2.01 20.07
C VAL A 30 4.71 -2.67 19.86
N LEU A 31 3.83 -2.57 20.85
CA LEU A 31 2.47 -3.11 20.82
C LEU A 31 1.49 -1.96 20.52
N ASN A 32 0.82 -2.02 19.37
CA ASN A 32 -0.37 -1.21 19.11
C ASN A 32 -1.55 -2.16 18.96
N ASP A 33 -2.61 -1.99 19.77
CA ASP A 33 -3.80 -2.84 19.74
C ASP A 33 -3.49 -4.35 19.62
N GLU A 34 -2.64 -4.87 20.52
CA GLU A 34 -2.20 -6.27 20.57
C GLU A 34 -1.28 -6.75 19.44
N THR A 35 -0.90 -5.88 18.50
CA THR A 35 -0.02 -6.21 17.36
C THR A 35 1.43 -5.80 17.62
N LEU A 36 2.37 -6.71 17.36
CA LEU A 36 3.80 -6.53 17.62
C LEU A 36 4.53 -6.00 16.38
N TYR A 37 4.96 -4.74 16.40
CA TYR A 37 5.74 -4.12 15.32
C TYR A 37 7.24 -4.13 15.66
N ARG A 38 8.08 -4.22 14.63
CA ARG A 38 9.49 -3.83 14.77
C ARG A 38 9.58 -2.32 14.69
N ASP A 39 10.34 -1.74 15.61
CA ASP A 39 10.62 -0.31 15.63
C ASP A 39 12.04 0.05 15.18
N PHE A 40 12.19 1.28 14.72
CA PHE A 40 13.46 2.00 14.80
C PHE A 40 13.18 3.43 15.28
N VAL A 41 14.05 3.95 16.12
CA VAL A 41 13.93 5.31 16.65
C VAL A 41 14.75 6.26 15.80
N LYS A 42 14.12 7.33 15.31
CA LYS A 42 14.79 8.40 14.57
C LYS A 42 14.19 9.75 14.99
N ASP A 43 15.07 10.70 15.33
CA ASP A 43 14.70 12.06 15.72
C ASP A 43 13.67 12.12 16.86
N GLY A 44 13.80 11.20 17.84
CA GLY A 44 12.91 11.11 19.00
C GLY A 44 11.53 10.50 18.71
N ARG A 45 11.31 9.99 17.49
CA ARG A 45 10.10 9.28 17.08
C ARG A 45 10.39 7.81 16.82
N THR A 46 9.40 6.98 17.13
CA THR A 46 9.45 5.54 16.92
C THR A 46 8.69 5.21 15.64
N TRP A 47 9.33 4.53 14.71
CA TRP A 47 8.76 4.19 13.41
C TRP A 47 8.69 2.68 13.23
N GLY A 48 7.60 2.16 12.66
CA GLY A 48 7.42 0.73 12.45
C GLY A 48 6.67 0.38 11.18
N CYS A 49 6.60 -0.91 10.89
CA CYS A 49 6.05 -1.45 9.65
C CYS A 49 4.72 -2.12 9.92
N VAL A 50 3.65 -1.47 9.48
CA VAL A 50 2.28 -1.88 9.82
C VAL A 50 1.72 -2.90 8.83
N CYS A 51 2.05 -2.74 7.54
CA CYS A 51 1.47 -3.54 6.44
C CYS A 51 1.73 -5.06 6.44
N PRO A 52 2.77 -5.60 7.08
CA PRO A 52 2.89 -7.05 7.26
C PRO A 52 1.83 -7.65 8.20
N PHE A 53 1.20 -6.82 9.04
CA PHE A 53 0.26 -7.25 10.09
C PHE A 53 -1.16 -6.75 9.84
N GLU A 54 -1.32 -5.64 9.11
CA GLU A 54 -2.60 -5.02 8.79
C GLU A 54 -2.82 -4.89 7.28
N LEU A 55 -4.07 -4.69 6.89
CA LEU A 55 -4.39 -4.32 5.51
C LEU A 55 -3.91 -2.90 5.23
N CYS A 56 -2.91 -2.77 4.36
CA CYS A 56 -2.47 -1.46 3.90
C CYS A 56 -3.00 -1.14 2.50
N VAL A 57 -3.40 0.12 2.32
CA VAL A 57 -3.76 0.69 1.01
C VAL A 57 -3.13 2.06 0.89
N ARG A 58 -2.57 2.38 -0.28
CA ARG A 58 -1.96 3.69 -0.50
C ARG A 58 -2.94 4.69 -1.11
N LYS A 59 -3.08 5.85 -0.49
CA LYS A 59 -3.84 7.00 -0.98
C LYS A 59 -2.94 8.04 -1.62
N CYS A 60 -3.44 8.67 -2.68
CA CYS A 60 -2.70 9.71 -3.39
C CYS A 60 -2.57 11.01 -2.58
N ASN A 61 -3.53 11.28 -1.68
CA ASN A 61 -3.52 12.45 -0.80
C ASN A 61 -4.03 12.10 0.61
N SER A 62 -3.74 13.00 1.56
CA SER A 62 -4.16 12.89 2.96
C SER A 62 -5.60 13.34 3.20
N SER A 63 -6.36 13.65 2.14
CA SER A 63 -7.76 14.03 2.28
C SER A 63 -8.54 12.85 2.86
N ASP A 64 -9.40 13.09 3.84
CA ASP A 64 -10.21 12.03 4.45
C ASP A 64 -11.02 11.32 3.37
N ILE A 65 -10.91 9.99 3.36
CA ILE A 65 -11.84 9.16 2.61
C ILE A 65 -13.10 9.13 3.45
N ARG A 66 -14.25 9.44 2.85
CA ARG A 66 -15.53 9.20 3.53
C ARG A 66 -15.68 7.70 3.72
N GLU A 67 -16.42 7.24 4.72
CA GLU A 67 -16.60 5.80 5.01
C GLU A 67 -16.79 4.97 3.73
N LEU A 68 -15.72 4.30 3.28
CA LEU A 68 -15.67 3.57 2.01
C LEU A 68 -15.58 2.08 2.33
N ASN A 69 -16.33 1.27 1.59
CA ASN A 69 -16.19 -0.18 1.63
C ASN A 69 -15.19 -0.63 0.57
N LEU A 70 -14.03 -1.09 1.01
CA LEU A 70 -12.97 -1.60 0.15
C LEU A 70 -13.14 -3.10 -0.04
N THR A 71 -13.12 -3.56 -1.30
CA THR A 71 -13.23 -4.98 -1.64
C THR A 71 -11.88 -5.55 -2.05
N PHE A 72 -11.46 -6.58 -1.33
CA PHE A 72 -10.19 -7.27 -1.47
C PHE A 72 -10.38 -8.63 -2.15
N HIS A 73 -9.40 -9.01 -2.96
CA HIS A 73 -9.41 -10.19 -3.81
C HIS A 73 -8.17 -11.07 -3.61
N ARG A 74 -8.27 -12.34 -3.99
CA ARG A 74 -7.13 -13.25 -4.21
C ARG A 74 -7.08 -13.60 -5.70
N GLY A 75 -6.17 -12.95 -6.42
CA GLY A 75 -6.24 -12.89 -7.87
C GLY A 75 -7.49 -12.10 -8.28
N THR A 76 -8.37 -12.72 -9.05
CA THR A 76 -9.64 -12.12 -9.51
C THR A 76 -10.86 -12.55 -8.69
N VAL A 77 -10.65 -13.41 -7.68
CA VAL A 77 -11.74 -13.91 -6.82
C VAL A 77 -11.91 -13.00 -5.61
N LEU A 78 -13.14 -12.55 -5.36
CA LEU A 78 -13.49 -11.77 -4.17
C LEU A 78 -13.18 -12.57 -2.90
N ASP A 79 -12.44 -11.98 -1.97
CA ASP A 79 -12.08 -12.58 -0.67
C ASP A 79 -12.88 -11.95 0.48
N LYS A 80 -12.84 -10.62 0.60
CA LYS A 80 -13.52 -9.89 1.68
C LYS A 80 -13.80 -8.44 1.30
N SER A 81 -14.80 -7.85 1.96
CA SER A 81 -15.03 -6.40 1.95
C SER A 81 -14.91 -5.87 3.37
N VAL A 82 -14.23 -4.74 3.55
CA VAL A 82 -13.97 -4.13 4.85
C VAL A 82 -14.25 -2.63 4.80
N ASN A 83 -14.54 -2.02 5.94
CA ASN A 83 -14.67 -0.57 6.01
C ASN A 83 -13.27 0.06 5.95
N SER A 84 -13.20 1.30 5.44
CA SER A 84 -12.01 2.15 5.51
C SER A 84 -11.42 2.29 6.92
N SER A 85 -12.20 2.13 7.98
CA SER A 85 -11.71 2.11 9.38
C SER A 85 -10.83 0.91 9.70
N ASP A 86 -10.97 -0.18 8.96
CA ASP A 86 -10.25 -1.45 9.18
C ASP A 86 -8.99 -1.54 8.29
N VAL A 87 -8.62 -0.44 7.63
CA VAL A 87 -7.53 -0.37 6.67
C VAL A 87 -6.54 0.72 7.09
N HIS A 88 -5.27 0.35 7.13
CA HIS A 88 -4.19 1.28 7.35
C HIS A 88 -3.86 2.02 6.04
N PHE A 89 -4.08 3.33 6.02
CA PHE A 89 -3.76 4.14 4.84
C PHE A 89 -2.33 4.66 4.86
N LEU A 90 -1.59 4.31 3.82
CA LEU A 90 -0.33 4.97 3.49
C LEU A 90 -0.61 6.17 2.59
N TYR A 91 0.21 7.21 2.66
CA TYR A 91 -0.03 8.44 1.91
C TYR A 91 1.15 8.77 0.99
N GLY A 92 0.85 9.05 -0.28
CA GLY A 92 1.82 9.61 -1.22
C GLY A 92 1.40 9.48 -2.68
N SER A 93 1.75 10.50 -3.47
CA SER A 93 1.43 10.63 -4.90
C SER A 93 2.64 10.47 -5.82
N LYS A 94 3.79 10.02 -5.31
CA LYS A 94 5.01 9.86 -6.11
C LYS A 94 5.37 8.40 -6.28
N CYS A 95 5.74 8.02 -7.49
CA CYS A 95 6.37 6.73 -7.74
C CYS A 95 7.74 6.67 -7.09
N LYS A 96 8.15 5.45 -6.70
CA LYS A 96 9.44 5.24 -6.04
C LYS A 96 10.58 5.34 -7.06
N GLU A 97 10.35 4.81 -8.25
CA GLU A 97 11.33 4.79 -9.33
C GLU A 97 11.49 6.19 -9.95
N PRO A 98 12.74 6.62 -10.23
CA PRO A 98 12.96 7.86 -10.97
C PRO A 98 12.40 7.75 -12.40
N ASN A 99 11.85 8.85 -12.91
CA ASN A 99 11.18 8.94 -14.22
C ASN A 99 9.88 8.11 -14.34
N SER A 100 9.34 7.58 -13.24
CA SER A 100 8.01 7.00 -13.24
C SER A 100 6.95 8.04 -12.88
N PHE A 101 5.78 7.92 -13.51
CA PHE A 101 4.61 8.76 -13.24
C PHE A 101 3.39 7.88 -12.95
N LEU A 102 2.45 8.48 -12.24
CA LEU A 102 1.14 7.88 -11.99
C LEU A 102 0.26 8.08 -13.22
N PHE A 103 -0.31 6.99 -13.73
CA PHE A 103 -1.37 7.04 -14.74
C PHE A 103 -2.55 6.21 -14.27
N GLN A 104 -3.74 6.56 -14.76
CA GLN A 104 -4.95 5.79 -14.51
C GLN A 104 -5.00 4.65 -15.53
N PRO A 105 -5.20 3.38 -15.10
CA PRO A 105 -5.48 2.27 -16.00
C PRO A 105 -6.63 2.57 -16.96
N ASP A 106 -6.64 1.93 -18.13
CA ASP A 106 -7.70 2.12 -19.13
C ASP A 106 -9.05 1.70 -18.50
N PRO A 107 -10.19 2.41 -18.71
CA PRO A 107 -11.46 2.02 -18.09
C PRO A 107 -11.96 0.62 -18.44
N GLU A 108 -11.45 0.01 -19.51
CA GLU A 108 -11.74 -1.39 -19.87
C GLU A 108 -10.93 -2.40 -19.04
N GLU A 109 -9.80 -1.99 -18.46
CA GLU A 109 -8.96 -2.82 -17.61
C GLU A 109 -9.60 -3.00 -16.23
N ARG A 110 -9.72 -4.25 -15.79
CA ARG A 110 -10.25 -4.56 -14.48
C ARG A 110 -9.17 -4.44 -13.42
N VAL A 111 -9.51 -3.74 -12.34
CA VAL A 111 -8.62 -3.45 -11.22
C VAL A 111 -9.10 -4.18 -9.96
N TYR A 112 -8.19 -4.92 -9.32
CA TYR A 112 -8.47 -5.75 -8.15
C TYR A 112 -7.48 -5.44 -7.03
N LEU A 113 -7.95 -4.82 -5.95
CA LEU A 113 -7.19 -4.67 -4.72
C LEU A 113 -7.01 -6.05 -4.05
N GLN A 114 -5.78 -6.43 -3.77
CA GLN A 114 -5.40 -7.75 -3.27
C GLN A 114 -5.26 -7.76 -1.75
N THR A 115 -5.49 -8.91 -1.12
CA THR A 115 -5.46 -9.07 0.35
C THR A 115 -4.10 -8.79 1.01
N ASN A 116 -3.02 -8.73 0.22
CA ASN A 116 -1.68 -8.34 0.66
C ASN A 116 -1.39 -6.84 0.40
N GLY A 117 -2.40 -6.04 0.05
CA GLY A 117 -2.26 -4.62 -0.28
C GLY A 117 -1.68 -4.33 -1.66
N ALA A 118 -1.46 -5.35 -2.50
CA ALA A 118 -1.09 -5.14 -3.89
C ALA A 118 -2.31 -4.77 -4.74
N LEU A 119 -2.07 -4.24 -5.93
CA LEU A 119 -3.09 -3.96 -6.92
C LEU A 119 -2.84 -4.83 -8.14
N LEU A 120 -3.80 -5.67 -8.52
CA LEU A 120 -3.78 -6.42 -9.77
C LEU A 120 -4.59 -5.65 -10.81
N VAL A 121 -3.96 -5.32 -11.93
CA VAL A 121 -4.62 -4.72 -13.10
C VAL A 121 -4.54 -5.75 -14.24
N GLU A 122 -5.69 -6.21 -14.72
CA GLU A 122 -5.73 -7.13 -15.86
C GLU A 122 -5.09 -6.48 -17.09
N GLY A 123 -4.18 -7.19 -17.76
CA GLY A 123 -3.43 -6.65 -18.90
C GLY A 123 -2.07 -6.04 -18.53
N LEU A 124 -1.97 -5.35 -17.38
CA LEU A 124 -0.73 -4.67 -16.96
C LEU A 124 0.09 -5.46 -15.93
N GLY A 125 -0.55 -6.24 -15.06
CA GLY A 125 0.12 -7.05 -14.05
C GLY A 125 -0.16 -6.62 -12.60
N THR A 126 0.76 -6.91 -11.69
CA THR A 126 0.59 -6.67 -10.24
C THR A 126 1.54 -5.59 -9.75
N PHE A 127 0.99 -4.58 -9.08
CA PHE A 127 1.69 -3.43 -8.51
C PHE A 127 1.72 -3.56 -6.99
N SER A 128 2.89 -3.39 -6.39
CA SER A 128 3.00 -3.33 -4.93
C SER A 128 2.34 -2.07 -4.37
N VAL A 129 2.09 -2.02 -3.06
CA VAL A 129 1.49 -0.86 -2.39
C VAL A 129 2.27 0.46 -2.59
N LEU A 130 3.55 0.39 -2.98
CA LEU A 130 4.38 1.56 -3.29
C LEU A 130 4.32 1.98 -4.77
N GLN A 131 3.67 1.20 -5.62
CA GLN A 131 3.60 1.40 -7.06
C GLN A 131 2.19 1.77 -7.54
N TYR A 132 1.27 2.04 -6.63
CA TYR A 132 -0.02 2.61 -6.97
C TYR A 132 -0.48 3.57 -5.86
N CYS A 133 -1.53 4.33 -6.12
CA CYS A 133 -2.32 4.97 -5.10
C CYS A 133 -3.79 5.06 -5.54
N ILE A 134 -4.70 5.19 -4.57
CA ILE A 134 -6.13 5.41 -4.82
C ILE A 134 -6.53 6.84 -4.44
N HIS A 135 -7.57 7.34 -5.11
CA HIS A 135 -8.19 8.63 -4.81
C HIS A 135 -9.70 8.50 -4.93
N GLU A 136 -10.43 8.94 -3.91
CA GLU A 136 -11.89 8.99 -3.95
C GLU A 136 -12.34 10.31 -4.58
N VAL A 137 -13.20 10.23 -5.59
CA VAL A 137 -13.86 11.37 -6.23
C VAL A 137 -15.35 11.05 -6.31
N ASP A 138 -16.18 11.84 -5.63
CA ASP A 138 -17.65 11.69 -5.63
C ASP A 138 -18.16 10.28 -5.28
N GLY A 139 -17.46 9.59 -4.36
CA GLY A 139 -17.79 8.23 -3.92
C GLY A 139 -17.26 7.12 -4.83
N GLU A 140 -16.60 7.46 -5.93
CA GLU A 140 -15.91 6.53 -6.81
C GLU A 140 -14.42 6.46 -6.47
N ILE A 141 -13.87 5.25 -6.47
CA ILE A 141 -12.43 5.03 -6.25
C ILE A 141 -11.72 5.04 -7.60
N LEU A 142 -10.94 6.08 -7.83
CA LEU A 142 -9.97 6.14 -8.91
C LEU A 142 -8.68 5.47 -8.46
N THR A 143 -8.06 4.72 -9.37
CA THR A 143 -6.80 4.04 -9.11
C THR A 143 -5.74 4.54 -10.07
N PHE A 144 -4.55 4.82 -9.55
CA PHE A 144 -3.40 5.26 -10.33
C PHE A 144 -2.23 4.32 -10.09
N VAL A 145 -1.57 3.87 -11.15
CA VAL A 145 -0.41 2.97 -11.08
C VAL A 145 0.84 3.66 -11.61
N CYS A 146 1.99 3.25 -11.11
CA CYS A 146 3.28 3.73 -11.54
C CYS A 146 3.71 3.04 -12.82
N GLY A 147 3.99 3.83 -13.86
CA GLY A 147 4.60 3.36 -15.11
C GLY A 147 5.80 4.21 -15.50
N SER A 148 6.61 3.69 -16.41
CA SER A 148 7.57 4.46 -17.20
C SER A 148 6.94 4.81 -18.54
N GLU A 149 7.38 5.90 -19.18
CA GLU A 149 7.00 6.19 -20.57
C GLU A 149 7.38 4.96 -21.41
N VAL A 150 6.42 4.42 -22.14
CA VAL A 150 6.72 3.45 -23.19
C VAL A 150 7.46 4.25 -24.24
N GLU A 151 8.74 3.97 -24.46
CA GLU A 151 9.42 4.50 -25.64
C GLU A 151 8.58 4.12 -26.85
N GLU A 152 7.98 5.10 -27.52
CA GLU A 152 7.29 4.86 -28.79
C GLU A 152 8.31 4.21 -29.72
N VAL A 153 8.17 2.90 -29.95
CA VAL A 153 8.93 2.22 -30.99
C VAL A 153 8.42 2.79 -32.30
N ILE A 154 9.15 3.77 -32.85
CA ILE A 154 8.89 4.29 -34.19
C ILE A 154 9.15 3.13 -35.16
N VAL A 155 8.09 2.39 -35.49
CA VAL A 155 8.14 1.40 -36.57
C VAL A 155 8.16 2.21 -37.87
N ASN A 156 9.33 2.39 -38.45
CA ASN A 156 9.44 2.91 -39.82
C ASN A 156 8.81 1.87 -40.76
N PRO A 157 7.73 2.21 -41.48
CA PRO A 157 7.25 1.34 -42.55
C PRO A 157 8.27 1.34 -43.69
N GLU A 158 8.77 0.15 -44.05
CA GLU A 158 9.48 -0.10 -45.32
C GLU A 158 8.51 -0.11 -46.50
#